data_AF-A0A3A8WIM3-F1
#
_entry.id   AF-A0A3A8WIM3-F1
#
_cell.length_a   1.000
_cell.length_b   1.000
_cell.length_c   1.000
_cell.angle_alpha   90.00
_cell.angle_beta   90.00
_cell.angle_gamma   90.00
#
_symmetry.space_group_name_H-M   'P 1'
#
loop_
_entity.id
_entity.type
_entity.pdbx_description
1 polymer ?
#
loop_
_entity_poly.entity_id
_entity_poly.type
_entity_poly.pdbx_seq_one_letter_code
_entity_poly.pdbx_strand_id
1 'polypeptide(L)'
;MAILLTNGTYYIAHSKRGAVIKVEDIGKAQDFYSLERAIAQKNKTPGKCAGYYYIDTDMADEAQGENKKKPKRKRTKHKAFSMQKRQDVYLKTEGHCYLCGEFVGFDSFEVEHKIPLSKGGTNELDNLFCACHCCNSIKHDIYPEDFLEKISQIFMHQMQTQNKDSLKWRIIHNELKKMI
;
A
#
# COMPACT_ATOMS: atom_id res chain seq x y z
N MET A 1 2.62 -18.91 -12.20
CA MET A 1 1.71 -18.04 -11.44
C MET A 1 0.89 -18.88 -10.48
N ALA A 2 1.36 -18.98 -9.24
CA ALA A 2 0.57 -19.50 -8.14
C ALA A 2 0.46 -18.40 -7.07
N ILE A 3 -0.72 -18.26 -6.48
CA ILE A 3 -0.93 -17.37 -5.34
C ILE A 3 -0.94 -18.23 -4.10
N LEU A 4 0.04 -18.04 -3.22
CA LEU A 4 0.19 -18.83 -2.00
C LEU A 4 -0.04 -17.95 -0.78
N LEU A 5 -0.47 -18.54 0.33
CA LEU A 5 -0.52 -17.88 1.64
C LEU A 5 0.63 -18.39 2.50
N THR A 6 1.47 -17.49 3.02
CA THR A 6 2.62 -17.82 3.87
C THR A 6 2.73 -16.86 5.04
N ASN A 7 3.37 -17.29 6.13
CA ASN A 7 3.77 -16.43 7.24
C ASN A 7 5.30 -16.27 7.34
N GLY A 8 6.04 -16.67 6.30
CA GLY A 8 7.51 -16.66 6.26
C GLY A 8 8.18 -17.98 6.66
N THR A 9 7.46 -18.89 7.33
CA THR A 9 7.98 -20.23 7.70
C THR A 9 7.13 -21.36 7.12
N TYR A 10 5.81 -21.17 7.09
CA TYR A 10 4.84 -22.15 6.63
C TYR A 10 3.95 -21.57 5.54
N TYR A 11 3.46 -22.45 4.67
CA TYR A 11 2.46 -22.19 3.66
C TYR A 11 1.12 -22.85 4.02
N ILE A 12 0.02 -22.24 3.58
CA ILE A 12 -1.31 -22.86 3.68
C ILE A 12 -1.49 -23.89 2.57
N ALA A 13 -1.97 -25.07 2.96
CA ALA A 13 -2.42 -26.12 2.06
C ALA A 13 -3.75 -26.73 2.56
N HIS A 14 -4.34 -27.63 1.77
CA HIS A 14 -5.54 -28.37 2.14
C HIS A 14 -5.25 -29.87 2.18
N SER A 15 -5.67 -30.54 3.25
CA SER A 15 -5.63 -32.01 3.34
C SER A 15 -6.58 -32.65 2.32
N LYS A 16 -6.47 -33.98 2.12
CA LYS A 16 -7.40 -34.75 1.26
C LYS A 16 -8.88 -34.60 1.64
N ARG A 17 -9.18 -34.20 2.89
CA ARG A 17 -10.54 -33.95 3.39
C ARG A 17 -10.95 -32.47 3.36
N GLY A 18 -10.13 -31.60 2.74
CA GLY A 18 -10.39 -30.16 2.62
C GLY A 18 -10.09 -29.33 3.87
N ALA A 19 -9.53 -29.93 4.93
CA ALA A 19 -9.11 -29.18 6.11
C ALA A 19 -7.85 -28.35 5.82
N VAL A 20 -7.83 -27.10 6.29
CA VAL A 20 -6.67 -26.20 6.22
C VAL A 20 -5.53 -26.75 7.08
N ILE A 21 -4.37 -26.96 6.46
CA ILE A 21 -3.13 -27.46 7.06
C ILE A 21 -1.96 -26.53 6.72
N LYS A 22 -0.83 -26.71 7.42
CA LYS A 22 0.40 -25.94 7.23
C LYS A 22 1.50 -26.86 6.68
N VAL A 23 2.26 -26.38 5.70
CA VAL A 23 3.39 -27.11 5.09
C VAL A 23 4.60 -26.20 5.00
N GLU A 24 5.81 -26.71 5.18
CA GLU A 24 7.05 -25.92 5.05
C GLU A 24 7.51 -25.84 3.58
N ASP A 25 7.21 -26.88 2.81
CA ASP A 25 7.58 -26.99 1.41
C ASP A 25 6.62 -26.21 0.51
N ILE A 26 7.15 -25.23 -0.23
CA ILE A 26 6.40 -24.39 -1.16
C ILE A 26 5.74 -25.20 -2.28
N GLY A 27 6.34 -26.32 -2.70
CA GLY A 27 5.80 -27.20 -3.74
C GLY A 27 4.54 -27.95 -3.31
N LYS A 28 4.26 -27.98 -2.00
CA LYS A 28 3.06 -28.59 -1.41
C LYS A 28 2.00 -27.57 -0.99
N ALA A 29 2.26 -26.29 -1.21
CA ALA A 29 1.33 -25.21 -0.87
C ALA A 29 0.10 -25.22 -1.79
N GLN A 30 -1.04 -24.76 -1.27
CA GLN A 30 -2.22 -24.57 -2.11
C GLN A 30 -2.04 -23.37 -3.02
N ASP A 31 -2.17 -23.59 -4.33
CA ASP A 31 -2.35 -22.51 -5.28
C ASP A 31 -3.78 -21.99 -5.22
N PHE A 32 -3.95 -20.72 -4.85
CA PHE A 32 -5.22 -20.03 -4.81
C PHE A 32 -5.59 -19.36 -6.12
N TYR A 33 -4.68 -19.32 -7.12
CA TYR A 33 -4.84 -18.85 -8.51
C TYR A 33 -5.41 -17.43 -8.73
N SER A 34 -6.02 -16.82 -7.72
CA SER A 34 -6.46 -15.44 -7.69
C SER A 34 -6.36 -14.88 -6.27
N LEU A 35 -6.15 -13.58 -6.18
CA LEU A 35 -6.04 -12.89 -4.90
C LEU A 35 -7.39 -12.93 -4.15
N GLU A 36 -8.51 -12.84 -4.89
CA GLU A 36 -9.84 -12.94 -4.28
C GLU A 36 -10.01 -14.26 -3.51
N ARG A 37 -9.46 -15.36 -4.03
CA ARG A 37 -9.56 -16.68 -3.40
C ARG A 37 -8.66 -16.85 -2.19
N ALA A 38 -7.46 -16.28 -2.24
CA ALA A 38 -6.59 -16.22 -1.07
C ALA A 38 -7.22 -15.39 0.05
N ILE A 39 -7.83 -14.24 -0.29
CA ILE A 39 -8.59 -13.41 0.66
C ILE A 39 -9.79 -14.17 1.20
N ALA A 40 -10.56 -14.83 0.34
CA ALA A 40 -11.70 -15.65 0.76
C ALA A 40 -11.28 -16.76 1.74
N GLN A 41 -10.11 -17.39 1.53
CA GLN A 41 -9.57 -18.38 2.45
C GLN A 41 -9.23 -17.77 3.82
N LYS A 42 -8.57 -16.59 3.85
CA LYS A 42 -8.28 -15.89 5.11
C LYS A 42 -9.55 -15.54 5.88
N ASN A 43 -10.58 -15.07 5.17
CA ASN A 43 -11.86 -14.70 5.77
C ASN A 43 -12.65 -15.93 6.27
N LYS A 44 -12.54 -17.06 5.58
CA LYS A 44 -13.21 -18.31 5.97
C LYS A 44 -12.60 -18.95 7.22
N THR A 45 -11.29 -18.79 7.43
CA THR A 45 -10.58 -19.39 8.57
C THR A 45 -9.59 -18.42 9.22
N PRO A 46 -10.08 -17.32 9.82
CA PRO A 46 -9.23 -16.23 10.28
C PRO A 46 -8.22 -16.68 11.34
N GLY A 47 -8.60 -17.55 12.28
CA GLY A 47 -7.68 -18.06 13.32
C GLY A 47 -6.54 -18.92 12.75
N LYS A 48 -6.78 -19.69 11.67
CA LYS A 48 -5.75 -20.54 11.06
C LYS A 48 -4.84 -19.79 10.08
N CYS A 49 -5.30 -18.64 9.60
CA CYS A 49 -4.60 -17.79 8.64
C CYS A 49 -4.12 -16.47 9.25
N ALA A 50 -4.21 -16.31 10.58
CA ALA A 50 -3.68 -15.16 11.30
C ALA A 50 -2.17 -15.06 11.08
N GLY A 51 -1.69 -13.89 10.68
CA GLY A 51 -0.27 -13.65 10.33
C GLY A 51 0.17 -14.18 8.96
N TYR A 52 -0.72 -14.80 8.18
CA TYR A 52 -0.40 -15.22 6.81
C TYR A 52 -0.67 -14.08 5.81
N TYR A 53 0.30 -13.78 4.95
CA TYR A 53 0.21 -12.87 3.82
C TYR A 53 0.29 -13.65 2.50
N TYR A 54 -0.18 -13.08 1.39
CA TYR A 54 -0.13 -13.73 0.09
C TYR A 54 1.17 -13.41 -0.65
N ILE A 55 1.64 -14.36 -1.45
CA ILE A 55 2.78 -14.20 -2.36
C ILE A 55 2.42 -14.72 -3.75
N ASP A 56 3.04 -14.18 -4.79
CA ASP A 56 2.95 -14.64 -6.18
C ASP A 56 4.26 -15.34 -6.56
N THR A 57 4.20 -16.61 -6.95
CA THR A 57 5.37 -17.45 -7.23
C THR A 57 5.97 -17.29 -8.62
N ASP A 58 5.59 -16.25 -9.38
CA ASP A 58 6.16 -15.90 -10.69
C ASP A 58 7.66 -15.48 -10.67
N MET A 59 8.46 -15.93 -9.70
CA MET A 59 9.89 -15.64 -9.56
C MET A 59 10.68 -16.94 -9.38
N ALA A 60 10.77 -17.76 -10.43
CA ALA A 60 11.76 -18.82 -10.58
C ALA A 60 12.09 -19.02 -12.07
N ASP A 61 13.25 -18.50 -12.45
CA ASP A 61 14.13 -18.77 -13.60
C ASP A 61 13.66 -18.68 -15.06
N GLU A 62 14.58 -18.08 -15.83
CA GLU A 62 14.57 -17.75 -17.25
C GLU A 62 14.70 -18.97 -18.16
N ALA A 63 13.96 -19.02 -19.27
CA ALA A 63 14.44 -19.58 -20.53
C ALA A 63 13.58 -19.09 -21.71
N GLN A 64 14.20 -18.27 -22.56
CA GLN A 64 14.07 -18.17 -24.03
C GLN A 64 12.69 -18.36 -24.70
N GLY A 65 12.27 -17.35 -25.47
CA GLY A 65 11.28 -17.55 -26.52
C GLY A 65 10.58 -16.27 -26.98
N GLU A 66 11.04 -15.71 -28.09
CA GLU A 66 10.41 -14.61 -28.81
C GLU A 66 9.00 -15.00 -29.30
N ASN A 67 7.97 -14.18 -29.01
CA ASN A 67 7.03 -13.77 -30.08
C ASN A 67 6.08 -12.64 -29.67
N LYS A 68 5.90 -11.71 -30.62
CA LYS A 68 5.25 -10.40 -30.51
C LYS A 68 3.72 -10.53 -30.32
N LYS A 69 3.16 -9.96 -29.25
CA LYS A 69 1.74 -9.57 -29.13
C LYS A 69 1.59 -8.17 -28.50
N LYS A 70 0.65 -7.39 -29.08
CA LYS A 70 0.31 -5.96 -28.91
C LYS A 70 0.37 -5.42 -27.45
N PRO A 71 0.65 -4.12 -27.24
CA PRO A 71 0.98 -3.58 -25.92
C PRO A 71 -0.27 -3.52 -25.03
N LYS A 72 -0.48 -4.57 -24.22
CA LYS A 72 -1.26 -4.43 -22.99
C LYS A 72 -0.45 -3.52 -22.08
N ARG A 73 -1.04 -2.39 -21.64
CA ARG A 73 -0.44 -1.48 -20.65
C ARG A 73 0.20 -2.34 -19.54
N LYS A 74 1.54 -2.42 -19.54
CA LYS A 74 2.29 -3.13 -18.52
C LYS A 74 1.99 -2.41 -17.21
N ARG A 75 1.06 -2.94 -16.40
CA ARG A 75 1.03 -2.60 -14.98
C ARG A 75 2.33 -3.17 -14.46
N THR A 76 3.32 -2.30 -14.33
CA THR A 76 4.60 -2.60 -13.69
C THR A 76 4.26 -3.30 -12.38
N LYS A 77 4.59 -4.60 -12.29
CA LYS A 77 4.44 -5.36 -11.03
C LYS A 77 5.20 -4.54 -9.98
N HIS A 78 4.50 -3.96 -9.00
CA HIS A 78 5.16 -3.23 -7.91
C HIS A 78 6.04 -4.24 -7.18
N LYS A 79 7.37 -4.13 -7.34
CA LYS A 79 8.32 -4.95 -6.59
C LYS A 79 8.10 -4.67 -5.10
N ALA A 80 7.88 -5.71 -4.31
CA ALA A 80 7.91 -5.57 -2.86
C ALA A 80 9.30 -5.06 -2.44
N PHE A 81 9.33 -4.07 -1.55
CA PHE A 81 10.58 -3.56 -0.99
C PHE A 81 11.21 -4.60 -0.06
N SER A 82 12.54 -4.70 -0.08
CA SER A 82 13.27 -5.57 0.87
C SER A 82 13.04 -5.10 2.31
N MET A 83 13.23 -6.00 3.28
CA MET A 83 13.11 -5.67 4.70
C MET A 83 14.07 -4.54 5.10
N GLN A 84 15.31 -4.59 4.61
CA GLN A 84 16.28 -3.52 4.82
C GLN A 84 15.78 -2.18 4.29
N LYS A 85 15.25 -2.15 3.06
CA LYS A 85 14.74 -0.91 2.47
C LYS A 85 13.51 -0.39 3.21
N ARG A 86 12.63 -1.27 3.71
CA ARG A 86 11.53 -0.88 4.61
C ARG A 86 12.07 -0.27 5.90
N GLN A 87 13.11 -0.86 6.49
CA GLN A 87 13.77 -0.32 7.69
C GLN A 87 14.37 1.07 7.44
N ASP A 88 15.07 1.26 6.32
CA ASP A 88 15.65 2.56 5.97
C ASP A 88 14.57 3.64 5.79
N VAL A 89 13.45 3.30 5.13
CA VAL A 89 12.29 4.20 4.97
C VAL A 89 11.68 4.57 6.31
N TYR A 90 11.52 3.58 7.20
CA TYR A 90 10.93 3.79 8.51
C TYR A 90 11.81 4.67 9.40
N LEU A 91 13.13 4.40 9.43
CA LEU A 91 14.10 5.18 10.21
C LEU A 91 14.23 6.62 9.70
N LYS A 92 14.17 6.83 8.37
CA LYS A 92 14.19 8.17 7.74
C LYS A 92 13.10 9.11 8.28
N THR A 93 11.99 8.54 8.73
CA THR A 93 10.82 9.28 9.23
C THR A 93 10.59 9.08 10.72
N GLU A 94 11.52 8.40 11.40
CA GLU A 94 11.43 8.06 12.83
C GLU A 94 10.11 7.36 13.19
N GLY A 95 9.54 6.59 12.26
CA GLY A 95 8.25 5.93 12.43
C GLY A 95 7.03 6.85 12.36
N HIS A 96 7.15 8.09 11.90
CA HIS A 96 6.03 9.01 11.75
C HIS A 96 5.56 9.08 10.29
N CYS A 97 4.25 9.17 10.10
CA CYS A 97 3.64 9.34 8.78
C CYS A 97 4.11 10.67 8.17
N TYR A 98 4.70 10.63 6.98
CA TYR A 98 5.18 11.82 6.26
C TYR A 98 4.06 12.84 5.94
N LEU A 99 2.81 12.38 5.86
CA LEU A 99 1.67 13.23 5.50
C LEU A 99 0.99 13.89 6.69
N CYS A 100 0.78 13.16 7.79
CA CYS A 100 0.04 13.66 8.96
C CYS A 100 0.88 13.82 10.23
N GLY A 101 2.12 13.33 10.25
CA GLY A 101 3.01 13.40 11.40
C GLY A 101 2.71 12.39 12.53
N GLU A 102 1.63 11.63 12.45
CA GLU A 102 1.27 10.64 13.47
C GLU A 102 2.23 9.44 13.47
N PHE A 103 2.51 8.90 14.64
CA PHE A 103 3.32 7.69 14.76
C PHE A 103 2.62 6.47 14.16
N VAL A 104 3.36 5.64 13.44
CA VAL A 104 2.89 4.40 12.80
C VAL A 104 3.88 3.30 13.13
N GLY A 105 3.42 2.18 13.70
CA GLY A 105 4.30 1.05 14.00
C GLY A 105 4.92 0.41 12.75
N PHE A 106 6.10 -0.19 12.90
CA PHE A 106 6.88 -0.80 11.80
C PHE A 106 6.11 -1.85 10.99
N ASP A 107 5.23 -2.62 11.64
CA ASP A 107 4.42 -3.64 10.97
C ASP A 107 3.16 -3.08 10.30
N SER A 108 2.80 -1.84 10.61
CA SER A 108 1.54 -1.20 10.18
C SER A 108 1.72 -0.13 9.11
N PHE A 109 2.94 0.37 8.88
CA PHE A 109 3.16 1.40 7.88
C PHE A 109 3.20 0.84 6.46
N GLU A 110 2.81 1.69 5.53
CA GLU A 110 2.92 1.49 4.10
C GLU A 110 4.04 2.37 3.55
N VAL A 111 4.80 1.84 2.58
CA VAL A 111 5.81 2.63 1.87
C VAL A 111 5.08 3.49 0.86
N GLU A 112 5.09 4.80 1.09
CA GLU A 112 4.48 5.80 0.22
C GLU A 112 5.53 6.46 -0.67
N HIS A 113 5.18 6.69 -1.93
CA HIS A 113 5.98 7.43 -2.88
C HIS A 113 5.59 8.91 -2.82
N LYS A 114 6.54 9.80 -2.50
CA LYS A 114 6.29 11.25 -2.53
C LYS A 114 5.80 11.66 -3.92
N ILE A 115 6.56 11.32 -4.95
CA ILE A 115 6.13 11.40 -6.34
C ILE A 115 5.60 10.02 -6.78
N PRO A 116 4.32 9.89 -7.18
CA PRO A 116 3.76 8.61 -7.58
C PRO A 116 4.50 7.95 -8.75
N LEU A 117 4.61 6.61 -8.73
CA LEU A 117 5.26 5.86 -9.82
C LEU A 117 4.56 6.08 -11.18
N SER A 118 3.23 6.21 -11.20
CA SER A 118 2.45 6.50 -12.41
C SER A 118 2.79 7.85 -13.05
N LYS A 119 3.48 8.71 -12.30
CA LYS A 119 3.85 10.09 -12.64
C LYS A 119 5.36 10.28 -12.76
N GLY A 120 6.13 9.20 -12.86
CA GLY A 120 7.58 9.25 -13.05
C GLY A 120 8.38 9.22 -11.75
N GLY A 121 7.75 8.97 -10.60
CA GLY A 121 8.46 8.74 -9.35
C GLY A 121 9.38 7.52 -9.40
N THR A 122 10.43 7.55 -8.59
CA THR A 122 11.42 6.46 -8.49
C THR A 122 11.11 5.54 -7.30
N ASN A 123 11.72 4.36 -7.29
CA ASN A 123 11.74 3.49 -6.10
C ASN A 123 12.96 3.79 -5.21
N GLU A 124 13.61 4.94 -5.36
CA GLU A 124 14.80 5.31 -4.59
C GLU A 124 14.43 5.87 -3.22
N LEU A 125 15.31 5.68 -2.22
CA LEU A 125 15.02 5.98 -0.82
C LEU A 125 14.62 7.45 -0.57
N ASP A 126 15.09 8.37 -1.41
CA ASP A 126 14.73 9.79 -1.38
C ASP A 126 13.23 10.03 -1.66
N ASN A 127 12.63 9.23 -2.56
CA ASN A 127 11.22 9.29 -2.94
C ASN A 127 10.31 8.42 -2.05
N LEU A 128 10.86 7.59 -1.17
CA LEU A 128 10.09 6.69 -0.30
C LEU A 128 9.95 7.24 1.12
N PHE A 129 8.76 7.06 1.69
CA PHE A 129 8.40 7.55 3.02
C PHE A 129 7.50 6.58 3.78
N CYS A 130 7.53 6.65 5.11
CA CYS A 130 6.53 6.01 5.95
C CYS A 130 5.20 6.75 5.83
N ALA A 131 4.11 6.03 5.60
CA ALA A 131 2.76 6.58 5.68
C ALA A 131 1.82 5.62 6.41
N CYS A 132 0.84 6.18 7.11
CA CYS A 132 -0.29 5.38 7.58
C CYS A 132 -1.20 5.03 6.40
N HIS A 133 -1.93 3.92 6.51
CA HIS A 133 -2.82 3.42 5.46
C HIS A 133 -3.86 4.46 5.01
N CYS A 134 -4.42 5.22 5.95
CA CYS A 134 -5.42 6.25 5.66
C CYS A 134 -4.86 7.35 4.77
N CYS A 135 -3.73 7.97 5.17
CA CYS A 135 -3.12 9.05 4.40
C CYS A 135 -2.59 8.57 3.04
N ASN A 136 -1.98 7.38 3.00
CA ASN A 136 -1.51 6.77 1.75
C ASN A 136 -2.67 6.58 0.76
N SER A 137 -3.80 6.07 1.25
CA SER A 137 -5.01 5.85 0.44
C SER A 137 -5.64 7.17 -0.05
N ILE A 138 -5.61 8.22 0.76
CA ILE A 138 -6.17 9.54 0.40
C ILE A 138 -5.26 10.26 -0.61
N LYS A 139 -3.93 10.17 -0.47
CA LYS A 139 -2.99 10.77 -1.43
C LYS A 139 -2.96 10.01 -2.76
N HIS A 140 -2.97 8.67 -2.72
CA HIS A 140 -3.00 7.82 -3.90
C HIS A 140 -1.92 8.23 -4.94
N ASP A 141 -2.32 8.55 -6.16
CA ASP A 141 -1.45 8.95 -7.27
C ASP A 141 -1.45 10.47 -7.50
N ILE A 142 -1.76 11.25 -6.47
CA ILE A 142 -1.75 12.72 -6.51
C ILE A 142 -0.34 13.23 -6.21
N TYR A 143 0.09 14.29 -6.91
CA TYR A 143 1.36 14.95 -6.59
C TYR A 143 1.26 15.63 -5.21
N PRO A 144 2.36 15.77 -4.44
CA PRO A 144 2.32 16.42 -3.13
C PRO A 144 1.68 17.81 -3.14
N GLU A 145 1.96 18.60 -4.17
CA GLU A 145 1.49 19.97 -4.33
C GLU A 145 -0.03 19.99 -4.61
N ASP A 146 -0.48 19.21 -5.60
CA ASP A 146 -1.90 19.01 -5.92
C ASP A 146 -2.68 18.50 -4.71
N PHE A 147 -2.06 17.62 -3.92
CA PHE A 147 -2.66 17.02 -2.74
C PHE A 147 -2.89 18.06 -1.64
N LEU A 148 -1.88 18.88 -1.36
CA LEU A 148 -1.98 19.97 -0.38
C LEU A 148 -3.02 21.01 -0.80
N GLU A 149 -3.04 21.37 -2.09
CA GLU A 149 -4.06 22.28 -2.62
C GLU A 149 -5.46 21.70 -2.40
N LYS A 150 -5.67 20.42 -2.73
CA LYS A 150 -6.96 19.75 -2.56
C LYS A 150 -7.41 19.73 -1.10
N ILE A 151 -6.50 19.43 -0.16
CA ILE A 151 -6.79 19.47 1.28
C ILE A 151 -7.19 20.88 1.69
N SER A 152 -6.44 21.89 1.25
CA SER A 152 -6.69 23.30 1.58
C SER A 152 -8.05 23.75 1.08
N GLN A 153 -8.42 23.40 -0.16
CA GLN A 153 -9.74 23.69 -0.73
C GLN A 153 -10.87 23.02 0.08
N ILE A 154 -10.71 21.73 0.42
CA ILE A 154 -11.68 20.99 1.23
C ILE A 154 -11.84 21.64 2.60
N PHE A 155 -10.73 21.94 3.28
CA PHE A 155 -10.74 22.62 4.58
C PHE A 155 -11.47 23.96 4.53
N MET A 156 -11.12 24.81 3.56
CA MET A 156 -11.75 26.13 3.40
C MET A 156 -13.25 26.02 3.13
N HIS A 157 -13.67 25.06 2.30
CA HIS A 157 -15.09 24.81 2.04
C HIS A 157 -15.83 24.35 3.31
N GLN A 158 -15.31 23.35 4.03
CA GLN A 158 -15.95 22.83 5.24
C GLN A 158 -16.03 23.88 6.36
N MET A 159 -14.99 24.69 6.51
CA MET A 159 -15.01 25.78 7.49
C MET A 159 -16.03 26.85 7.13
N GLN A 160 -16.15 27.20 5.85
CA GLN A 160 -17.14 28.15 5.35
C GLN A 160 -18.58 27.64 5.54
N THR A 161 -18.85 26.36 5.29
CA THR A 161 -20.20 25.80 5.46
C THR A 161 -20.62 25.78 6.92
N GLN A 162 -19.69 25.48 7.83
CA GLN A 162 -19.96 25.40 9.27
C GLN A 162 -20.01 26.76 9.96
N ASN A 163 -19.31 27.78 9.44
CA ASN A 163 -19.11 29.07 10.14
C ASN A 163 -19.57 30.29 9.32
N LYS A 164 -20.46 30.13 8.34
CA LYS A 164 -20.83 31.19 7.38
C LYS A 164 -21.25 32.52 8.01
N ASP A 165 -21.94 32.48 9.15
CA ASP A 165 -22.47 33.67 9.84
C ASP A 165 -21.50 34.23 10.90
N SER A 166 -20.35 33.58 11.11
CA SER A 166 -19.36 33.99 12.10
C SER A 166 -18.48 35.13 11.59
N LEU A 167 -18.53 36.28 12.27
CA LEU A 167 -17.65 37.40 11.99
C LEU A 167 -16.16 37.02 12.16
N LYS A 168 -15.86 36.18 13.15
CA LYS A 168 -14.51 35.65 13.40
C LYS A 168 -14.01 34.84 12.20
N TRP A 169 -14.88 33.99 11.64
CA TRP A 169 -14.53 33.23 10.43
C TRP A 169 -14.27 34.15 9.24
N ARG A 170 -15.07 35.20 9.02
CA ARG A 170 -14.84 36.16 7.94
C ARG A 170 -13.43 36.79 7.98
N ILE A 171 -12.96 37.12 9.18
CA ILE A 171 -11.60 37.64 9.40
C ILE A 171 -10.56 36.57 9.09
N ILE A 172 -10.67 35.39 9.72
CA ILE A 172 -9.71 34.29 9.56
C ILE A 172 -9.62 33.82 8.10
N HIS A 173 -10.76 33.67 7.42
CA HIS A 173 -10.84 33.25 6.03
C HIS A 173 -10.10 34.21 5.09
N ASN A 174 -10.19 35.52 5.33
CA ASN A 174 -9.47 36.50 4.54
C ASN A 174 -7.96 36.42 4.77
N GLU A 175 -7.49 36.10 5.97
CA GLU A 175 -6.06 35.89 6.24
C GLU A 175 -5.56 34.58 5.63
N LEU A 176 -6.30 33.47 5.82
CA LEU A 176 -5.95 32.17 5.24
C LEU A 176 -5.85 32.23 3.70
N LYS A 177 -6.74 32.98 3.05
CA LYS A 177 -6.71 33.20 1.59
C LYS A 177 -5.46 33.94 1.07
N LYS A 178 -4.69 34.59 1.93
CA LYS A 178 -3.42 35.24 1.53
C LYS A 178 -2.23 34.29 1.64
N MET A 179 -2.39 33.19 2.37
CA MET A 179 -1.32 32.22 2.65
C MET A 179 -1.32 31.03 1.67
N ILE A 180 -2.44 30.81 0.99
CA ILE A 180 -2.66 29.78 -0.04
C ILE A 180 -2.67 30.48 -1.39
#